data_AF-A0A7J6WS96-F1
#
_entry.id   AF-A0A7J6WS96-F1
#
_cell.length_a   1.000
_cell.length_b   1.000
_cell.length_c   1.000
_cell.angle_alpha   90.00
_cell.angle_beta   90.00
_cell.angle_gamma   90.00
#
_symmetry.space_group_name_H-M   'P 1'
#
loop_
_entity.id
_entity.type
_entity.pdbx_description
1 polymer ?
#
loop_
_entity_poly.entity_id
_entity_poly.type
_entity_poly.pdbx_seq_one_letter_code
_entity_poly.pdbx_strand_id
1 'polypeptide(L)'
;MTKSPEDEHSQKVFGWAARDTSGVLSSFKFSRRVNRDNDITLDVLYCGICHSDLHSIKNELNNAVYPIVPGTQYGSRKCKW
;
A
#
# COMPACT_ATOMS: atom_id res chain seq x y z
N MET A 1 -8.25 -14.38 -15.43
CA MET A 1 -9.24 -13.36 -14.99
C MET A 1 -8.67 -12.70 -13.75
N THR A 2 -7.98 -11.57 -13.90
CA THR A 2 -7.36 -10.84 -12.80
C THR A 2 -8.48 -10.18 -11.99
N LYS A 3 -8.70 -10.62 -10.75
CA LYS A 3 -9.70 -10.02 -9.87
C LYS A 3 -9.30 -8.57 -9.56
N SER A 4 -10.28 -7.67 -9.46
CA SER A 4 -10.01 -6.29 -9.03
C SER A 4 -9.50 -6.31 -7.57
N PRO A 5 -8.46 -5.54 -7.22
CA PRO A 5 -7.87 -5.53 -5.87
C PRO A 5 -8.86 -5.17 -4.75
N GLU A 6 -10.02 -4.60 -5.09
CA GLU A 6 -11.11 -4.28 -4.16
C GLU A 6 -11.94 -5.50 -3.71
N ASP A 7 -11.97 -6.59 -4.48
CA ASP A 7 -12.81 -7.77 -4.22
C ASP A 7 -11.99 -9.03 -3.89
N GLU A 8 -10.67 -8.91 -3.73
CA GLU A 8 -9.84 -10.06 -3.36
C GLU A 8 -10.09 -10.55 -1.94
N HIS A 9 -10.48 -9.67 -1.02
CA HIS A 9 -10.64 -9.98 0.39
C HIS A 9 -11.86 -9.28 1.03
N SER A 10 -12.26 -9.75 2.22
CA SER A 10 -13.47 -9.28 2.90
C SER A 10 -13.33 -7.94 3.63
N GLN A 11 -12.12 -7.48 3.98
CA GLN A 11 -11.94 -6.19 4.67
C GLN A 11 -11.66 -5.11 3.64
N LYS A 12 -12.58 -4.16 3.47
CA LYS A 12 -12.40 -3.03 2.54
C LYS A 12 -11.57 -1.95 3.21
N VAL A 13 -10.57 -1.47 2.49
CA VAL A 13 -9.58 -0.52 2.97
C VAL A 13 -9.41 0.60 1.95
N PHE A 14 -9.09 1.80 2.46
CA PHE A 14 -8.89 2.98 1.66
C PHE A 14 -7.50 3.54 1.92
N GLY A 15 -6.77 3.84 0.85
CA GLY A 15 -5.46 4.45 0.93
C GLY A 15 -5.14 5.26 -0.32
N TRP A 16 -3.89 5.67 -0.42
CA TRP A 16 -3.37 6.42 -1.56
C TRP A 16 -2.28 5.59 -2.23
N ALA A 17 -2.36 5.45 -3.55
CA ALA A 17 -1.41 4.69 -4.33
C ALA A 17 -0.88 5.51 -5.50
N ALA A 18 0.41 5.37 -5.80
CA ALA A 18 0.96 5.77 -7.08
C ALA A 18 0.63 4.69 -8.11
N ARG A 19 0.26 5.11 -9.32
CA ARG A 19 -0.07 4.22 -10.43
C ARG A 19 0.98 4.25 -11.53
N ASP A 20 1.90 5.21 -11.45
CA ASP A 20 2.91 5.49 -12.46
C ASP A 20 4.12 6.21 -11.83
N THR A 21 5.18 6.36 -12.62
CA THR A 21 6.46 6.92 -12.20
C THR A 21 6.46 8.43 -11.99
N SER A 22 5.37 9.15 -12.29
CA SER A 22 5.26 10.59 -11.97
C SER A 22 5.33 10.85 -10.47
N GLY A 23 4.95 9.84 -9.68
CA GLY A 23 4.85 9.89 -8.25
C GLY A 23 3.66 10.66 -7.69
N VAL A 24 2.65 10.89 -8.53
CA VAL A 24 1.35 11.39 -8.08
C VAL A 24 0.58 10.29 -7.38
N LEU A 25 0.23 10.53 -6.12
CA LEU A 25 -0.63 9.65 -5.35
C LEU A 25 -2.10 9.93 -5.67
N SER A 26 -2.85 8.87 -5.94
CA SER A 26 -4.30 8.93 -6.18
C SER A 26 -5.03 8.02 -5.21
N SER A 27 -6.30 8.34 -4.93
CA SER A 27 -7.13 7.50 -4.08
C SER A 27 -7.20 6.07 -4.63
N PHE A 28 -7.02 5.10 -3.74
CA PHE A 28 -6.99 3.68 -4.07
C PHE A 28 -7.75 2.89 -3.02
N LYS A 29 -8.77 2.18 -3.48
CA LYS A 29 -9.56 1.26 -2.67
C LYS A 29 -9.04 -0.14 -2.93
N PHE A 30 -8.76 -0.86 -1.86
CA PHE A 30 -8.31 -2.24 -1.95
C PHE A 30 -8.87 -3.03 -0.79
N SER A 31 -8.71 -4.34 -0.86
CA SER A 31 -9.16 -5.24 0.17
C SER A 31 -8.00 -5.91 0.91
N ARG A 32 -8.20 -6.20 2.19
CA ARG A 32 -7.26 -6.88 3.07
C ARG A 32 -7.90 -8.13 3.65
N ARG A 33 -7.09 -9.15 3.91
CA ARG A 33 -7.54 -10.39 4.54
C ARG A 33 -8.18 -10.12 5.91
N VAL A 34 -9.10 -11.01 6.30
CA VAL A 34 -9.59 -11.08 7.68
C VAL A 34 -8.44 -11.41 8.63
N ASN A 35 -8.51 -10.88 9.86
CA ASN A 35 -7.51 -11.21 10.88
C ASN A 35 -7.59 -12.69 11.24
N ARG A 36 -6.42 -13.32 11.29
CA ARG A 36 -6.20 -14.62 11.93
C ARG A 36 -5.89 -14.40 13.42
N ASP A 37 -5.81 -15.48 14.20
CA ASP A 37 -5.55 -15.41 15.65
C ASP A 37 -4.29 -14.62 16.04
N ASN A 38 -3.29 -14.56 15.15
CA ASN A 38 -2.03 -13.82 15.37
C ASN A 38 -1.95 -12.50 14.61
N ASP A 39 -3.00 -12.08 13.92
CA ASP A 39 -3.04 -10.82 13.17
C ASP A 39 -3.70 -9.71 14.00
N ILE A 40 -3.10 -8.51 13.98
CA ILE A 40 -3.65 -7.32 14.64
C ILE A 40 -4.03 -6.30 13.56
N THR A 41 -5.24 -5.73 13.68
CA THR A 41 -5.66 -4.56 12.90
C THR A 41 -5.51 -3.32 13.77
N LEU A 42 -4.84 -2.32 13.21
CA LEU A 42 -4.65 -1.02 13.84
C LEU A 42 -5.26 0.02 12.92
N ASP A 43 -5.92 1.02 13.52
CA ASP A 43 -6.35 2.20 12.79
C ASP A 43 -5.16 3.17 12.66
N VAL A 44 -4.82 3.52 11.43
CA VAL A 44 -3.64 4.34 11.14
C VAL A 44 -4.05 5.81 11.12
N LEU A 45 -3.85 6.49 12.25
CA LEU A 45 -4.14 7.93 12.36
C LEU A 45 -3.11 8.80 11.64
N TYR A 46 -1.84 8.40 11.68
CA TYR A 46 -0.72 9.14 11.11
C TYR A 46 0.29 8.19 10.48
N CYS A 47 0.80 8.54 9.31
CA CYS A 47 1.86 7.82 8.61
C CYS A 47 2.98 8.81 8.25
N GLY A 48 4.20 8.55 8.72
CA GLY A 48 5.36 9.34 8.34
C GLY A 48 5.83 8.99 6.94
N ILE A 49 6.17 10.00 6.13
CA ILE A 49 6.71 9.81 4.78
C ILE A 49 8.22 9.98 4.84
N CYS A 50 8.97 9.01 4.29
CA CYS A 50 10.44 9.06 4.23
C CYS A 50 10.92 9.27 2.78
N HIS A 51 12.18 9.68 2.62
CA HIS A 51 12.83 9.79 1.31
C HIS A 51 12.85 8.46 0.53
N SER A 52 12.88 7.32 1.24
CA SER A 52 12.79 5.99 0.64
C SER A 52 11.46 5.71 -0.06
N ASP A 53 10.36 6.31 0.42
CA ASP A 53 9.05 6.17 -0.21
C ASP A 53 9.04 6.90 -1.56
N LEU A 54 9.68 8.08 -1.65
CA LEU A 54 9.77 8.84 -2.89
C LEU A 54 10.53 8.06 -3.99
N HIS A 55 11.66 7.46 -3.64
CA HIS A 55 12.43 6.61 -4.56
C HIS A 55 11.61 5.40 -5.03
N SER A 56 10.81 4.83 -4.13
CA SER A 56 9.95 3.67 -4.43
C SER A 56 8.79 4.05 -5.36
N ILE A 57 8.17 5.20 -5.10
CA ILE A 57 7.06 5.75 -5.90
C ILE A 57 7.54 6.17 -7.30
N LYS A 58 8.75 6.73 -7.43
CA LYS A 58 9.31 7.14 -8.73
C LYS A 58 9.95 6.00 -9.52
N ASN A 59 9.97 4.79 -8.97
CA ASN A 59 10.62 3.62 -9.55
C ASN A 59 12.10 3.86 -9.91
N GLU A 60 12.84 4.61 -9.10
CA GLU A 60 14.25 4.91 -9.41
C GLU A 60 15.15 3.66 -9.31
N LEU A 61 14.68 2.63 -8.60
CA LEU A 61 15.32 1.32 -8.51
C LEU A 61 14.84 0.32 -9.59
N ASN A 62 14.02 0.75 -10.56
CA ASN A 62 13.46 -0.06 -11.67
C ASN A 62 12.74 -1.37 -11.27
N ASN A 63 12.37 -1.52 -10.00
CA ASN A 63 11.76 -2.73 -9.43
C ASN A 63 10.36 -2.50 -8.85
N ALA A 64 9.77 -1.32 -9.04
CA ALA A 64 8.44 -1.00 -8.53
C ALA A 64 7.34 -1.64 -9.38
N VAL A 65 6.43 -2.35 -8.72
CA VAL A 65 5.21 -2.90 -9.32
C VAL A 65 4.04 -2.01 -8.94
N TYR A 66 3.39 -1.43 -9.95
CA TYR A 66 2.22 -0.58 -9.75
C TYR A 66 0.93 -1.42 -9.73
N PRO A 67 -0.10 -1.01 -8.95
CA PRO A 67 -0.16 0.17 -8.08
C PRO A 67 0.64 -0.01 -6.77
N ILE A 68 1.44 1.00 -6.40
CA ILE A 68 2.24 1.00 -5.16
C ILE A 68 1.60 1.92 -4.12
N VAL A 69 1.35 1.37 -2.94
CA VAL A 69 0.93 2.13 -1.76
C VAL A 69 2.18 2.39 -0.89
N PRO A 70 2.68 3.65 -0.80
CA PRO A 70 3.86 3.98 0.00
C PRO A 70 3.60 3.80 1.51
N GLY A 71 4.68 3.58 2.28
CA GLY A 71 4.62 3.05 3.66
C GLY A 71 5.05 1.57 3.77
N THR A 72 5.44 0.95 2.65
CA THR A 72 6.02 -0.39 2.62
C THR A 72 7.54 -0.31 2.65
N GLN A 73 8.12 -0.16 3.85
CA GLN A 73 9.57 -0.26 4.03
C GLN A 73 10.00 -1.74 3.99
N TYR A 74 11.04 -2.06 3.21
CA TYR A 74 11.66 -3.38 3.26
C TYR A 74 12.24 -3.62 4.66
N GLY A 75 11.59 -4.49 5.45
CA GLY A 75 12.15 -5.01 6.71
C GLY A 75 11.46 -4.61 8.01
N SER A 76 10.45 -3.74 8.01
CA SER A 76 9.80 -3.27 9.25
C SER A 76 8.29 -3.44 9.22
N ARG A 77 7.70 -3.73 10.39
CA ARG A 77 6.28 -4.04 10.62
C ARG A 77 5.32 -3.11 9.86
N LYS A 78 4.36 -3.76 9.20
CA LYS A 78 3.46 -3.20 8.17
C LYS A 78 2.45 -2.20 8.77
N CYS A 79 2.69 -0.90 8.60
CA CYS A 79 1.59 0.07 8.52
C CYS A 79 1.04 0.02 7.09
N LYS A 80 0.21 -0.99 6.82
CA LYS A 80 -0.68 -0.91 5.66
C LYS A 80 -1.78 0.08 6.04
N TRP A 81 -1.94 1.13 5.22
CA TRP A 81 -3.20 1.85 5.10
C TRP A 81 -4.36 0.86 5.07
#